data_AF-A0A9D8NGZ8-F1
#
_entry.id   AF-A0A9D8NGZ8-F1
#
_cell.length_a   1.000
_cell.length_b   1.000
_cell.length_c   1.000
_cell.angle_alpha   90.00
_cell.angle_beta   90.00
_cell.angle_gamma   90.00
#
_symmetry.space_group_name_H-M   'P 1'
#
loop_
_entity.id
_entity.type
_entity.pdbx_description
1 polymer ?
#
loop_
_entity_poly.entity_id
_entity_poly.type
_entity_poly.pdbx_seq_one_letter_code
_entity_poly.pdbx_strand_id
1 'polypeptide(L)'
;MTSVTLSAAKVETVSAAPVGASAFRGLDPVRILDTRNGERPGATSSTVLTVAGVNGVPANAISVVLNVTAYQPDREGFITVHPWGEGLPNTSNVNMRDSRTIVPNLVTTKVGTGGNVVLYTSVATHIIVDVFGYYVPANSSREGRFISVAPRRLLDTRHTSRVAPDGRVTVPRPSEVSPDTEGMVFNVTAVNSGVRPDGFAYWTALPAGSTLPNTSNLNIIRSGQTIANQVIVKPSSTGVDFYSYAGGDIIVDFLGYYTGPSAANSDVGLYVPVTPARLLDTRSSPNPLGRGVTVHHGWSVEVGTGGVAGVPVGGASAVALNVTMTRSLDDGYVTVYPAGRPRPDASNINADRSGVTAPNHVQVQNASRGVALYSFGGADLIVDIFGWFVGTPASSYLSPVNSLPPAQMFPAQLSIPDIKVKTLVRENVAFVDKDPSHLIESRTPNQPGNVAIFGHRTSYGREFRNLDRMKVGTLIYLAVEGKIYTYRTTSIDVRVPTDPLLYMTSSNDQTISLVACHPPGSVKYRIVAHGDLVSVDEL
;
A
#
# COMPACT_ATOMS: atom_id res chain seq x y z
N MET A 1 27.21 -27.58 -23.30
CA MET A 1 26.97 -27.56 -21.85
C MET A 1 27.91 -26.54 -21.25
N THR A 2 27.40 -25.36 -20.96
CA THR A 2 28.15 -24.30 -20.25
C THR A 2 27.40 -24.07 -18.95
N SER A 3 27.96 -24.59 -17.85
CA SER A 3 27.43 -24.45 -16.51
C SER A 3 27.59 -23.00 -16.05
N VAL A 4 26.47 -22.29 -15.90
CA VAL A 4 26.43 -21.02 -15.17
C VAL A 4 26.35 -21.35 -13.68
N THR A 5 27.44 -21.15 -12.96
CA THR A 5 27.46 -21.17 -11.50
C THR A 5 26.76 -19.91 -10.99
N LEU A 6 25.53 -20.07 -10.48
CA LEU A 6 24.88 -19.06 -9.65
C LEU A 6 25.71 -18.91 -8.37
N SER A 7 26.41 -17.79 -8.24
CA SER A 7 27.00 -17.35 -6.97
C SER A 7 25.85 -17.16 -5.97
N ALA A 8 25.76 -18.02 -4.96
CA ALA A 8 24.88 -17.80 -3.82
C ALA A 8 25.18 -16.43 -3.21
N ALA A 9 24.18 -15.56 -3.13
CA ALA A 9 24.28 -14.31 -2.39
C ALA A 9 24.70 -14.65 -0.95
N LYS A 10 25.81 -14.08 -0.50
CA LYS A 10 26.30 -14.23 0.88
C LYS A 10 25.18 -13.74 1.81
N VAL A 11 24.60 -14.67 2.57
CA VAL A 11 23.67 -14.33 3.66
C VAL A 11 24.51 -13.61 4.71
N GLU A 12 24.49 -12.28 4.71
CA GLU A 12 25.06 -11.53 5.82
C GLU A 12 24.20 -11.75 7.05
N THR A 13 24.62 -12.67 7.91
CA THR A 13 24.17 -12.73 9.29
C THR A 13 24.65 -11.46 9.97
N VAL A 14 23.72 -10.52 10.21
CA VAL A 14 24.01 -9.31 10.98
C VAL A 14 24.26 -9.75 12.42
N SER A 15 25.53 -10.01 12.75
CA SER A 15 25.99 -10.46 14.08
C SER A 15 26.18 -9.30 15.08
N ALA A 16 25.88 -8.07 14.67
CA ALA A 16 25.89 -6.88 15.49
C ALA A 16 24.93 -5.84 14.89
N ALA A 17 24.26 -5.06 15.74
CA ALA A 17 23.41 -3.96 15.29
C ALA A 17 24.13 -3.09 14.24
N PRO A 18 23.51 -2.83 13.07
CA PRO A 18 24.12 -1.98 12.07
C PRO A 18 24.23 -0.53 12.56
N VAL A 19 25.09 0.25 11.92
CA VAL A 19 25.16 1.69 12.15
C VAL A 19 23.78 2.32 11.92
N GLY A 20 23.34 3.16 12.87
CA GLY A 20 22.02 3.79 12.84
C GLY A 20 20.93 2.98 13.52
N ALA A 21 21.23 1.80 14.08
CA ALA A 21 20.31 1.11 14.96
C ALA A 21 19.96 1.95 16.21
N SER A 22 18.73 1.80 16.67
CA SER A 22 18.16 2.66 17.70
C SER A 22 17.04 1.98 18.48
N ALA A 23 16.83 2.43 19.71
CA ALA A 23 15.81 1.93 20.61
C ALA A 23 14.71 2.96 20.81
N PHE A 24 13.45 2.50 20.79
CA PHE A 24 12.26 3.34 20.98
C PHE A 24 12.09 3.77 22.44
N ARG A 25 11.55 4.97 22.67
CA ARG A 25 11.01 5.41 23.96
C ARG A 25 9.64 6.02 23.72
N GLY A 26 8.65 5.53 24.47
CA GLY A 26 7.30 6.08 24.43
C GLY A 26 7.24 7.42 25.15
N LEU A 27 6.40 8.32 24.64
CA LEU A 27 6.08 9.59 25.28
C LEU A 27 4.58 9.68 25.54
N ASP A 28 4.22 10.44 26.56
CA ASP A 28 2.85 10.96 26.65
C ASP A 28 2.62 11.91 25.46
N PRO A 29 1.48 11.78 24.73
CA PRO A 29 1.28 12.53 23.50
C PRO A 29 1.34 14.04 23.71
N VAL A 30 2.14 14.73 22.89
CA VAL A 30 2.30 16.20 22.95
C VAL A 30 2.11 16.82 21.58
N ARG A 31 1.28 17.85 21.50
CA ARG A 31 1.09 18.65 20.27
C ARG A 31 2.27 19.59 20.08
N ILE A 32 2.91 19.51 18.92
CA ILE A 32 4.07 20.35 18.57
C ILE A 32 3.81 21.28 17.37
N LEU A 33 2.74 21.04 16.62
CA LEU A 33 2.29 21.93 15.55
C LEU A 33 0.77 21.92 15.45
N ASP A 34 0.15 23.10 15.35
CA ASP A 34 -1.26 23.28 15.01
C ASP A 34 -1.43 24.50 14.11
N THR A 35 -1.52 24.28 12.81
CA THR A 35 -1.62 25.39 11.85
C THR A 35 -3.05 25.94 11.71
N ARG A 36 -4.05 25.37 12.39
CA ARG A 36 -5.44 25.86 12.30
C ARG A 36 -5.60 27.27 12.85
N ASN A 37 -4.75 27.64 13.81
CA ASN A 37 -4.71 28.97 14.43
C ASN A 37 -3.54 29.82 13.90
N GLY A 38 -2.90 29.42 12.80
CA GLY A 38 -1.70 30.05 12.26
C GLY A 38 -1.66 30.03 10.74
N GLU A 39 -0.46 30.06 10.17
CA GLU A 39 -0.26 30.00 8.73
C GLU A 39 -0.65 28.63 8.19
N ARG A 40 -1.55 28.61 7.20
CA ARG A 40 -1.97 27.40 6.48
C ARG A 40 -0.93 27.10 5.39
N PRO A 41 -0.20 25.97 5.45
CA PRO A 41 0.73 25.58 4.38
C PRO A 41 0.08 25.59 3.00
N GLY A 42 0.79 26.14 2.02
CA GLY A 42 0.34 26.23 0.63
C GLY A 42 0.45 24.92 -0.14
N ALA A 43 0.05 24.93 -1.40
CA ALA A 43 0.32 23.82 -2.31
C ALA A 43 1.81 23.76 -2.66
N THR A 44 2.35 22.55 -2.81
CA THR A 44 3.76 22.29 -3.13
C THR A 44 4.73 23.03 -2.19
N SER A 45 4.39 23.06 -0.89
CA SER A 45 5.16 23.81 0.12
C SER A 45 5.75 22.88 1.17
N SER A 46 6.76 23.37 1.89
CA SER A 46 7.46 22.60 2.93
C SER A 46 7.47 23.37 4.25
N THR A 47 6.98 22.73 5.30
CA THR A 47 7.07 23.22 6.68
C THR A 47 8.20 22.47 7.39
N VAL A 48 9.24 23.21 7.81
CA VAL A 48 10.32 22.64 8.63
C VAL A 48 9.87 22.64 10.10
N LEU A 49 10.01 21.51 10.77
CA LEU A 49 9.59 21.32 12.14
C LEU A 49 10.74 20.76 12.98
N THR A 50 11.12 21.48 14.04
CA THR A 50 12.07 20.99 15.04
C THR A 50 11.40 19.96 15.93
N VAL A 51 12.01 18.79 16.01
CA VAL A 51 11.47 17.65 16.77
C VAL A 51 12.43 17.12 17.81
N ALA A 52 13.75 17.22 17.63
CA ALA A 52 14.73 16.81 18.62
C ALA A 52 15.14 17.97 19.55
N GLY A 53 15.36 17.66 20.83
CA GLY A 53 15.73 18.65 21.85
C GLY A 53 14.56 19.49 22.39
N VAL A 54 13.32 19.14 22.05
CA VAL A 54 12.10 19.86 22.44
C VAL A 54 11.01 18.88 22.89
N ASN A 55 10.07 19.34 23.73
CA ASN A 55 8.85 18.62 24.09
C ASN A 55 9.06 17.14 24.52
N GLY A 56 10.12 16.87 25.29
CA GLY A 56 10.44 15.54 25.80
C GLY A 56 11.25 14.64 24.86
N VAL A 57 11.51 15.07 23.62
CA VAL A 57 12.40 14.37 22.69
C VAL A 57 13.84 14.84 22.92
N PRO A 58 14.80 13.92 23.19
CA PRO A 58 16.18 14.31 23.44
C PRO A 58 16.89 14.77 22.17
N ALA A 59 17.94 15.59 22.32
CA ALA A 59 18.68 16.17 21.19
C ALA A 59 19.42 15.12 20.33
N ASN A 60 19.70 13.93 20.89
CA ASN A 60 20.33 12.82 20.17
C ASN A 60 19.32 11.84 19.55
N ALA A 61 18.02 12.14 19.56
CA ALA A 61 17.03 11.33 18.86
C ALA A 61 17.31 11.33 17.34
N ILE A 62 17.32 10.15 16.74
CA ILE A 62 17.58 9.98 15.29
C ILE A 62 16.32 9.65 14.49
N SER A 63 15.20 9.37 15.17
CA SER A 63 13.88 9.20 14.55
C SER A 63 12.79 9.57 15.54
N VAL A 64 11.63 9.96 15.04
CA VAL A 64 10.45 10.30 15.84
C VAL A 64 9.21 9.57 15.34
N VAL A 65 8.28 9.29 16.26
CA VAL A 65 6.94 8.80 15.96
C VAL A 65 5.96 9.94 16.17
N LEU A 66 5.27 10.30 15.11
CA LEU A 66 4.30 11.39 15.05
C LEU A 66 2.92 10.83 14.71
N ASN A 67 1.86 11.53 15.09
CA ASN A 67 0.59 11.46 14.38
C ASN A 67 0.41 12.77 13.62
N VAL A 68 0.30 12.68 12.30
CA VAL A 68 0.13 13.84 11.43
C VAL A 68 -1.29 13.85 10.92
N THR A 69 -2.01 14.95 11.17
CA THR A 69 -3.38 15.13 10.70
C THR A 69 -3.44 16.21 9.64
N ALA A 70 -3.96 15.86 8.47
CA ALA A 70 -4.37 16.83 7.46
C ALA A 70 -5.81 17.29 7.74
N TYR A 71 -6.05 18.60 7.68
CA TYR A 71 -7.35 19.22 7.92
C TYR A 71 -7.68 20.21 6.81
N GLN A 72 -8.89 20.10 6.26
CA GLN A 72 -9.41 20.96 5.19
C GLN A 72 -8.41 21.14 4.02
N PRO A 73 -8.02 20.07 3.31
CA PRO A 73 -7.21 20.22 2.10
C PRO A 73 -8.02 20.88 0.98
N ASP A 74 -7.39 21.61 0.05
CA ASP A 74 -8.13 22.25 -1.06
C ASP A 74 -8.72 21.21 -2.04
N ARG A 75 -8.04 20.08 -2.23
CA ARG A 75 -8.39 19.01 -3.17
C ARG A 75 -7.68 17.70 -2.79
N GLU A 76 -7.83 16.66 -3.62
CA GLU A 76 -7.05 15.42 -3.48
C GLU A 76 -5.54 15.72 -3.45
N GLY A 77 -4.83 15.10 -2.51
CA GLY A 77 -3.41 15.35 -2.31
C GLY A 77 -2.80 14.50 -1.21
N PHE A 78 -1.57 14.83 -0.83
CA PHE A 78 -0.84 14.11 0.19
C PHE A 78 0.14 14.99 0.97
N ILE A 79 0.56 14.49 2.12
CA ILE A 79 1.67 15.00 2.93
C ILE A 79 2.79 13.96 2.93
N THR A 80 4.01 14.42 2.71
CA THR A 80 5.25 13.62 2.84
C THR A 80 6.05 14.15 4.03
N VAL A 81 6.42 13.27 4.96
CA VAL A 81 7.25 13.61 6.11
C VAL A 81 8.63 12.98 5.94
N HIS A 82 9.68 13.80 5.88
CA HIS A 82 11.03 13.33 5.60
C HIS A 82 12.10 14.09 6.41
N PRO A 83 13.31 13.54 6.58
CA PRO A 83 14.41 14.22 7.27
C PRO A 83 14.82 15.52 6.57
N TRP A 84 15.08 16.57 7.37
CA TRP A 84 15.65 17.82 6.87
C TRP A 84 17.09 17.65 6.37
N GLY A 85 17.41 18.31 5.26
CA GLY A 85 18.71 18.19 4.59
C GLY A 85 18.81 17.02 3.61
N GLU A 86 17.76 16.20 3.49
CA GLU A 86 17.61 15.20 2.42
C GLU A 86 16.60 15.70 1.37
N GLY A 87 16.73 15.25 0.12
CA GLY A 87 15.80 15.59 -0.96
C GLY A 87 14.41 14.98 -0.74
N LEU A 88 13.37 15.65 -1.23
CA LEU A 88 11.98 15.17 -1.13
C LEU A 88 11.84 13.75 -1.73
N PRO A 89 11.54 12.72 -0.92
CA PRO A 89 11.38 11.37 -1.44
C PRO A 89 10.06 11.23 -2.20
N ASN A 90 10.01 10.28 -3.15
CA ASN A 90 8.78 9.87 -3.80
C ASN A 90 8.00 8.89 -2.90
N THR A 91 7.50 9.38 -1.78
CA THR A 91 6.69 8.64 -0.79
C THR A 91 5.60 9.54 -0.23
N SER A 92 4.55 8.98 0.37
CA SER A 92 3.52 9.74 1.07
C SER A 92 3.20 9.14 2.44
N ASN A 93 2.81 9.98 3.39
CA ASN A 93 2.40 9.58 4.73
C ASN A 93 0.90 9.80 4.94
N VAL A 94 0.39 10.98 4.64
CA VAL A 94 -1.05 11.28 4.76
C VAL A 94 -1.59 11.46 3.36
N ASN A 95 -2.70 10.82 3.01
CA ASN A 95 -3.34 10.92 1.71
C ASN A 95 -4.78 11.38 1.89
N MET A 96 -5.16 12.45 1.20
CA MET A 96 -6.43 13.12 1.32
C MET A 96 -7.21 12.98 0.02
N ARG A 97 -8.50 12.65 0.11
CA ARG A 97 -9.38 12.51 -1.07
C ARG A 97 -10.03 13.82 -1.49
N ASP A 98 -10.52 14.61 -0.53
CA ASP A 98 -11.28 15.83 -0.81
C ASP A 98 -11.25 16.80 0.38
N SER A 99 -11.82 17.98 0.19
CA SER A 99 -11.77 19.09 1.16
C SER A 99 -12.54 18.87 2.45
N ARG A 100 -13.38 17.84 2.54
CA ARG A 100 -14.08 17.47 3.76
C ARG A 100 -13.27 16.50 4.62
N THR A 101 -12.15 15.99 4.12
CA THR A 101 -11.35 15.00 4.83
C THR A 101 -10.60 15.58 6.03
N ILE A 102 -10.64 14.83 7.13
CA ILE A 102 -9.77 14.98 8.30
C ILE A 102 -9.05 13.64 8.43
N VAL A 103 -7.78 13.58 8.03
CA VAL A 103 -7.05 12.32 7.92
C VAL A 103 -5.85 12.34 8.85
N PRO A 104 -5.91 11.64 9.99
CA PRO A 104 -4.74 11.33 10.79
C PRO A 104 -4.00 10.13 10.19
N ASN A 105 -2.69 10.10 10.33
CA ASN A 105 -1.92 8.88 10.19
C ASN A 105 -0.71 8.93 11.12
N LEU A 106 -0.38 7.79 11.73
CA LEU A 106 0.89 7.65 12.43
C LEU A 106 2.05 7.72 11.42
N VAL A 107 3.19 8.25 11.84
CA VAL A 107 4.37 8.46 11.00
C VAL A 107 5.60 8.14 11.83
N THR A 108 6.40 7.18 11.38
CA THR A 108 7.79 7.05 11.85
C THR A 108 8.71 7.67 10.81
N THR A 109 9.54 8.61 11.20
CA THR A 109 10.46 9.29 10.27
C THR A 109 11.82 9.56 10.89
N LYS A 110 12.85 9.54 10.04
CA LYS A 110 14.21 9.90 10.41
C LYS A 110 14.30 11.39 10.74
N VAL A 111 15.06 11.74 11.77
CA VAL A 111 15.41 13.12 12.10
C VAL A 111 16.61 13.56 11.26
N GLY A 112 16.47 14.69 10.58
CA GLY A 112 17.51 15.28 9.75
C GLY A 112 18.43 16.25 10.50
N THR A 113 19.18 17.03 9.74
CA THR A 113 20.18 17.97 10.29
C THR A 113 19.54 18.98 11.25
N GLY A 114 20.21 19.26 12.37
CA GLY A 114 19.73 20.22 13.36
C GLY A 114 18.48 19.78 14.14
N GLY A 115 18.14 18.49 14.12
CA GLY A 115 17.00 17.96 14.89
C GLY A 115 15.64 18.15 14.22
N ASN A 116 15.61 18.33 12.90
CA ASN A 116 14.41 18.74 12.16
C ASN A 116 13.87 17.66 11.23
N VAL A 117 12.56 17.71 11.01
CA VAL A 117 11.85 17.02 9.91
C VAL A 117 11.19 18.06 9.01
N VAL A 118 10.78 17.64 7.82
CA VAL A 118 10.04 18.45 6.85
C VAL A 118 8.70 17.80 6.58
N LEU A 119 7.65 18.61 6.57
CA LEU A 119 6.32 18.23 6.10
C LEU A 119 6.08 18.92 4.76
N TYR A 120 6.17 18.17 3.67
CA TYR A 120 5.81 18.64 2.33
C TYR A 120 4.31 18.41 2.09
N THR A 121 3.62 19.44 1.62
CA THR A 121 2.20 19.38 1.25
C THR A 121 2.02 19.49 -0.26
N SER A 122 1.38 18.50 -0.90
CA SER A 122 1.11 18.57 -2.35
C SER A 122 0.00 19.57 -2.72
N VAL A 123 -0.84 19.90 -1.76
CA VAL A 123 -1.98 20.83 -1.85
C VAL A 123 -2.06 21.66 -0.57
N ALA A 124 -2.69 22.83 -0.60
CA ALA A 124 -2.86 23.60 0.63
C ALA A 124 -3.76 22.86 1.62
N THR A 125 -3.34 22.78 2.88
CA THR A 125 -4.06 22.09 3.96
C THR A 125 -3.52 22.55 5.31
N HIS A 126 -4.36 22.55 6.35
CA HIS A 126 -3.85 22.66 7.70
C HIS A 126 -3.25 21.33 8.15
N ILE A 127 -2.15 21.43 8.89
CA ILE A 127 -1.44 20.32 9.52
C ILE A 127 -1.52 20.46 11.05
N ILE A 128 -1.77 19.34 11.71
CA ILE A 128 -1.61 19.15 13.15
C ILE A 128 -0.59 18.02 13.35
N VAL A 129 0.37 18.21 14.25
CA VAL A 129 1.39 17.20 14.56
C VAL A 129 1.47 16.99 16.06
N ASP A 130 1.28 15.74 16.46
CA ASP A 130 1.42 15.26 17.83
C ASP A 130 2.58 14.24 17.88
N VAL A 131 3.42 14.26 18.91
CA VAL A 131 4.55 13.33 19.11
C VAL A 131 4.17 12.24 20.10
N PHE A 132 4.44 10.98 19.75
CA PHE A 132 4.12 9.79 20.56
C PHE A 132 5.36 9.03 21.07
N GLY A 133 6.53 9.34 20.53
CA GLY A 133 7.77 8.72 20.95
C GLY A 133 8.93 9.04 20.02
N TYR A 134 10.09 8.50 20.34
CA TYR A 134 11.33 8.74 19.60
C TYR A 134 12.26 7.53 19.65
N TYR A 135 13.27 7.54 18.80
CA TYR A 135 14.33 6.53 18.79
C TYR A 135 15.68 7.17 19.04
N VAL A 136 16.44 6.61 19.98
CA VAL A 136 17.82 7.01 20.31
C VAL A 136 18.82 5.96 19.85
N PRO A 137 20.02 6.34 19.39
CA PRO A 137 21.05 5.41 18.94
C PRO A 137 21.35 4.34 19.99
N ALA A 138 21.45 3.08 19.55
CA ALA A 138 21.81 1.96 20.40
C ALA A 138 22.43 0.82 19.58
N ASN A 139 23.50 0.21 20.09
CA ASN A 139 24.10 -1.00 19.51
C ASN A 139 23.54 -2.28 20.14
N SER A 140 22.98 -2.17 21.34
CA SER A 140 22.21 -3.19 22.04
C SER A 140 21.34 -2.46 23.08
N SER A 141 20.17 -2.99 23.42
CA SER A 141 19.33 -2.42 24.45
C SER A 141 18.54 -3.49 25.20
N ARG A 142 18.13 -3.18 26.44
CA ARG A 142 17.08 -3.94 27.13
C ARG A 142 15.72 -3.44 26.70
N GLU A 143 15.50 -2.14 26.83
CA GLU A 143 14.25 -1.42 26.56
C GLU A 143 14.19 -0.84 25.14
N GLY A 144 12.98 -0.68 24.61
CA GLY A 144 12.74 -0.03 23.32
C GLY A 144 13.03 -0.90 22.10
N ARG A 145 13.18 -2.22 22.25
CA ARG A 145 13.30 -3.16 21.12
C ARG A 145 11.92 -3.64 20.72
N PHE A 146 11.61 -3.61 19.43
CA PHE A 146 10.33 -4.08 18.92
C PHE A 146 10.29 -5.60 18.87
N ILE A 147 9.25 -6.17 19.49
CA ILE A 147 8.89 -7.58 19.42
C ILE A 147 7.61 -7.67 18.60
N SER A 148 7.75 -8.07 17.33
CA SER A 148 6.61 -8.35 16.47
C SER A 148 5.92 -9.63 16.89
N VAL A 149 4.59 -9.65 16.87
CA VAL A 149 3.78 -10.87 17.02
C VAL A 149 2.99 -11.14 15.74
N ALA A 150 2.45 -12.35 15.60
CA ALA A 150 1.42 -12.60 14.60
C ALA A 150 0.21 -11.70 14.92
N PRO A 151 -0.26 -10.85 13.98
CA PRO A 151 -1.38 -9.96 14.23
C PRO A 151 -2.60 -10.72 14.77
N ARG A 152 -3.19 -10.24 15.86
CA ARG A 152 -4.37 -10.86 16.48
C ARG A 152 -5.31 -9.84 17.09
N ARG A 153 -6.61 -10.10 17.04
CA ARG A 153 -7.62 -9.22 17.64
C ARG A 153 -7.65 -9.38 19.16
N LEU A 154 -7.60 -8.26 19.88
CA LEU A 154 -7.79 -8.22 21.34
C LEU A 154 -9.18 -7.73 21.73
N LEU A 155 -9.81 -6.88 20.92
CA LEU A 155 -11.12 -6.31 21.17
C LEU A 155 -11.91 -6.15 19.88
N ASP A 156 -13.20 -6.47 19.94
CA ASP A 156 -14.20 -6.17 18.92
C ASP A 156 -15.51 -5.76 19.60
N THR A 157 -15.81 -4.47 19.66
CA THR A 157 -17.01 -4.02 20.38
C THR A 157 -18.31 -4.31 19.62
N ARG A 158 -18.24 -4.61 18.31
CA ARG A 158 -19.40 -4.97 17.49
C ARG A 158 -20.11 -6.23 18.01
N HIS A 159 -19.36 -7.09 18.69
CA HIS A 159 -19.84 -8.36 19.26
C HIS A 159 -19.98 -8.32 20.79
N THR A 160 -19.74 -7.16 21.41
CA THR A 160 -19.85 -6.99 22.86
C THR A 160 -20.73 -5.79 23.18
N SER A 161 -20.15 -4.62 23.45
CA SER A 161 -20.90 -3.42 23.79
C SER A 161 -20.30 -2.18 23.14
N ARG A 162 -21.15 -1.46 22.42
CA ARG A 162 -20.81 -0.18 21.79
C ARG A 162 -20.34 0.82 22.84
N VAL A 163 -19.30 1.59 22.52
CA VAL A 163 -18.79 2.64 23.40
C VAL A 163 -19.72 3.85 23.31
N ALA A 164 -20.18 4.36 24.45
CA ALA A 164 -21.02 5.56 24.52
C ALA A 164 -20.21 6.83 24.15
N PRO A 165 -20.89 7.93 23.76
CA PRO A 165 -20.25 9.25 23.70
C PRO A 165 -19.58 9.59 25.04
N ASP A 166 -18.38 10.16 24.97
CA ASP A 166 -17.49 10.41 26.12
C ASP A 166 -17.07 9.15 26.90
N GLY A 167 -17.39 7.97 26.37
CA GLY A 167 -17.04 6.68 26.96
C GLY A 167 -15.60 6.28 26.69
N ARG A 168 -15.14 5.31 27.48
CA ARG A 168 -13.87 4.61 27.30
C ARG A 168 -14.10 3.11 27.27
N VAL A 169 -13.27 2.40 26.52
CA VAL A 169 -13.11 0.95 26.64
C VAL A 169 -11.64 0.63 26.89
N THR A 170 -11.38 -0.23 27.87
CA THR A 170 -10.01 -0.59 28.26
C THR A 170 -9.63 -1.91 27.61
N VAL A 171 -8.47 -1.93 26.94
CA VAL A 171 -7.81 -3.16 26.50
C VAL A 171 -6.70 -3.50 27.50
N PRO A 172 -6.80 -4.64 28.21
CA PRO A 172 -5.78 -5.04 29.16
C PRO A 172 -4.49 -5.41 28.44
N ARG A 173 -3.36 -5.21 29.13
CA ARG A 173 -2.06 -5.66 28.65
C ARG A 173 -2.04 -7.20 28.55
N PRO A 174 -1.69 -7.79 27.39
CA PRO A 174 -1.49 -9.24 27.26
C PRO A 174 -0.42 -9.74 28.23
N SER A 175 -0.56 -10.97 28.71
CA SER A 175 0.33 -11.55 29.72
C SER A 175 1.79 -11.68 29.25
N GLU A 176 2.01 -11.79 27.94
CA GLU A 176 3.37 -11.85 27.36
C GLU A 176 4.10 -10.51 27.32
N VAL A 177 3.38 -9.39 27.49
CA VAL A 177 3.96 -8.04 27.46
C VAL A 177 4.35 -7.66 28.88
N SER A 178 5.58 -7.21 29.13
CA SER A 178 6.01 -6.82 30.49
C SER A 178 5.29 -5.55 31.00
N PRO A 179 5.05 -5.39 32.31
CA PRO A 179 4.49 -4.16 32.89
C PRO A 179 5.31 -2.89 32.63
N ASP A 180 6.63 -3.04 32.41
CA ASP A 180 7.56 -1.94 32.16
C ASP A 180 7.80 -1.68 30.66
N THR A 181 6.94 -2.23 29.78
CA THR A 181 6.98 -2.03 28.33
C THR A 181 7.02 -0.54 27.94
N GLU A 182 7.81 -0.22 26.91
CA GLU A 182 7.91 1.15 26.39
C GLU A 182 6.75 1.51 25.45
N GLY A 183 6.00 0.52 24.99
CA GLY A 183 4.84 0.77 24.12
C GLY A 183 4.18 -0.50 23.63
N MET A 184 2.87 -0.45 23.46
CA MET A 184 2.08 -1.45 22.75
C MET A 184 1.70 -0.91 21.38
N VAL A 185 1.80 -1.77 20.36
CA VAL A 185 1.50 -1.41 18.96
C VAL A 185 0.19 -2.07 18.56
N PHE A 186 -0.80 -1.24 18.22
CA PHE A 186 -2.11 -1.69 17.79
C PHE A 186 -2.44 -1.14 16.42
N ASN A 187 -3.15 -1.93 15.60
CA ASN A 187 -4.03 -1.34 14.62
C ASN A 187 -5.41 -1.13 15.25
N VAL A 188 -5.95 0.08 15.13
CA VAL A 188 -7.27 0.40 15.68
C VAL A 188 -8.18 0.82 14.56
N THR A 189 -9.34 0.18 14.48
CA THR A 189 -10.37 0.46 13.48
C THR A 189 -11.62 0.97 14.18
N ALA A 190 -11.98 2.22 13.92
CA ALA A 190 -13.28 2.76 14.30
C ALA A 190 -14.33 2.28 13.29
N VAL A 191 -15.43 1.74 13.80
CA VAL A 191 -16.59 1.27 13.01
C VAL A 191 -17.87 1.80 13.65
N ASN A 192 -18.95 1.94 12.87
CA ASN A 192 -20.25 2.40 13.37
C ASN A 192 -20.18 3.67 14.26
N SER A 193 -19.18 4.53 14.02
CA SER A 193 -18.94 5.71 14.86
C SER A 193 -20.01 6.76 14.60
N GLY A 194 -20.46 7.42 15.68
CA GLY A 194 -21.29 8.60 15.56
C GLY A 194 -20.51 9.80 15.04
N VAL A 195 -21.22 10.89 14.79
CA VAL A 195 -20.66 12.25 14.65
C VAL A 195 -21.48 13.18 15.54
N ARG A 196 -20.84 14.16 16.16
CA ARG A 196 -21.55 15.17 16.95
C ARG A 196 -22.12 16.28 16.04
N PRO A 197 -22.97 17.18 16.56
CA PRO A 197 -23.55 18.27 15.77
C PRO A 197 -22.53 19.22 15.11
N ASP A 198 -21.30 19.25 15.62
CA ASP A 198 -20.16 19.96 15.03
C ASP A 198 -19.57 19.27 13.78
N GLY A 199 -20.10 18.11 13.40
CA GLY A 199 -19.82 17.44 12.14
C GLY A 199 -18.61 16.51 12.16
N PHE A 200 -18.03 16.22 13.34
CA PHE A 200 -16.92 15.28 13.45
C PHE A 200 -17.01 14.38 14.69
N ALA A 201 -16.15 13.38 14.72
CA ALA A 201 -15.84 12.59 15.90
C ALA A 201 -14.38 12.16 15.87
N TYR A 202 -13.89 11.67 16.99
CA TYR A 202 -12.54 11.13 17.08
C TYR A 202 -12.45 10.05 18.15
N TRP A 203 -11.38 9.26 18.04
CA TRP A 203 -10.94 8.35 19.08
C TRP A 203 -9.53 8.69 19.52
N THR A 204 -9.26 8.49 20.80
CA THR A 204 -7.95 8.73 21.42
C THR A 204 -7.55 7.51 22.22
N ALA A 205 -6.35 7.00 21.95
CA ALA A 205 -5.71 5.96 22.73
C ALA A 205 -4.81 6.60 23.80
N LEU A 206 -4.88 6.12 25.03
CA LEU A 206 -4.14 6.68 26.17
C LEU A 206 -3.87 5.61 27.24
N PRO A 207 -2.85 5.78 28.11
CA PRO A 207 -2.64 4.88 29.24
C PRO A 207 -3.91 4.78 30.08
N ALA A 208 -4.34 3.56 30.43
CA ALA A 208 -5.63 3.39 31.09
C ALA A 208 -5.70 4.12 32.44
N GLY A 209 -6.79 4.85 32.67
CA GLY A 209 -7.00 5.68 33.87
C GLY A 209 -6.30 7.05 33.84
N SER A 210 -5.56 7.39 32.78
CA SER A 210 -4.93 8.70 32.64
C SER A 210 -5.94 9.79 32.22
N THR A 211 -5.54 11.05 32.42
CA THR A 211 -6.26 12.23 31.92
C THR A 211 -6.27 12.24 30.40
N LEU A 212 -7.41 12.59 29.80
CA LEU A 212 -7.55 12.64 28.34
C LEU A 212 -6.58 13.70 27.75
N PRO A 213 -5.65 13.33 26.85
CA PRO A 213 -4.79 14.30 26.20
C PRO A 213 -5.56 15.08 25.13
N ASN A 214 -5.04 16.24 24.73
CA ASN A 214 -5.58 17.05 23.63
C ASN A 214 -5.13 16.53 22.25
N THR A 215 -5.14 15.22 22.04
CA THR A 215 -4.69 14.56 20.80
C THR A 215 -5.74 13.55 20.35
N SER A 216 -5.80 13.27 19.06
CA SER A 216 -6.67 12.24 18.48
C SER A 216 -5.87 11.28 17.60
N ASN A 217 -6.27 10.01 17.55
CA ASN A 217 -5.66 9.00 16.70
C ASN A 217 -6.51 8.69 15.47
N LEU A 218 -7.84 8.73 15.58
CA LEU A 218 -8.77 8.52 14.47
C LEU A 218 -9.70 9.72 14.39
N ASN A 219 -10.01 10.18 13.18
CA ASN A 219 -10.94 11.28 12.96
C ASN A 219 -12.03 10.83 11.98
N ILE A 220 -13.27 11.06 12.37
CA ILE A 220 -14.47 10.61 11.68
C ILE A 220 -15.24 11.85 11.25
N ILE A 221 -15.67 11.87 10.00
CA ILE A 221 -16.38 13.01 9.40
C ILE A 221 -17.77 12.63 8.89
N ARG A 222 -18.11 11.34 8.94
CA ARG A 222 -19.41 10.79 8.53
C ARG A 222 -19.83 9.71 9.50
N SER A 223 -21.10 9.73 9.89
CA SER A 223 -21.69 8.64 10.69
C SER A 223 -21.52 7.31 9.95
N GLY A 224 -21.12 6.27 10.68
CA GLY A 224 -20.89 4.94 10.11
C GLY A 224 -19.60 4.77 9.31
N GLN A 225 -18.75 5.81 9.20
CA GLN A 225 -17.45 5.70 8.54
C GLN A 225 -16.58 4.65 9.24
N THR A 226 -16.00 3.77 8.44
CA THR A 226 -14.95 2.84 8.86
C THR A 226 -13.59 3.47 8.54
N ILE A 227 -12.72 3.60 9.55
CA ILE A 227 -11.37 4.15 9.39
C ILE A 227 -10.42 3.47 10.37
N ALA A 228 -9.19 3.24 9.93
CA ALA A 228 -8.14 2.67 10.76
C ALA A 228 -6.92 3.58 10.85
N ASN A 229 -6.20 3.46 11.97
CA ASN A 229 -4.88 4.06 12.17
C ASN A 229 -4.09 3.17 13.14
N GLN A 230 -2.78 3.05 12.93
CA GLN A 230 -1.90 2.41 13.89
C GLN A 230 -1.66 3.36 15.07
N VAL A 231 -1.55 2.77 16.26
CA VAL A 231 -1.28 3.50 17.50
C VAL A 231 -0.18 2.81 18.28
N ILE A 232 0.73 3.63 18.82
CA ILE A 232 1.77 3.20 19.76
C ILE A 232 1.52 3.94 21.06
N VAL A 233 1.23 3.21 22.14
CA VAL A 233 0.89 3.79 23.44
C VAL A 233 1.63 3.04 24.54
N LYS A 234 2.26 3.77 25.45
CA LYS A 234 2.79 3.21 26.69
C LYS A 234 1.61 2.86 27.61
N PRO A 235 1.36 1.58 27.93
CA PRO A 235 0.22 1.20 28.76
C PRO A 235 0.45 1.61 30.22
N SER A 236 -0.65 1.77 30.96
CA SER A 236 -0.58 1.77 32.42
C SER A 236 -0.51 0.33 32.95
N SER A 237 -0.53 0.14 34.27
CA SER A 237 -0.59 -1.18 34.90
C SER A 237 -1.86 -1.96 34.52
N THR A 238 -2.95 -1.27 34.14
CA THR A 238 -4.24 -1.86 33.75
C THR A 238 -4.44 -1.97 32.25
N GLY A 239 -3.61 -1.32 31.43
CA GLY A 239 -3.64 -1.42 29.97
C GLY A 239 -3.77 -0.07 29.26
N VAL A 240 -4.56 -0.06 28.19
CA VAL A 240 -4.79 1.11 27.33
C VAL A 240 -6.27 1.41 27.25
N ASP A 241 -6.66 2.66 27.49
CA ASP A 241 -8.01 3.14 27.24
C ASP A 241 -8.13 3.60 25.78
N PHE A 242 -9.31 3.40 25.22
CA PHE A 242 -9.75 4.04 23.97
C PHE A 242 -10.97 4.89 24.27
N TYR A 243 -10.77 6.21 24.27
CA TYR A 243 -11.82 7.20 24.45
C TYR A 243 -12.54 7.48 23.13
N SER A 244 -13.87 7.61 23.17
CA SER A 244 -14.70 7.97 22.02
C SER A 244 -15.41 9.30 22.24
N TYR A 245 -15.20 10.26 21.34
CA TYR A 245 -15.90 11.55 21.42
C TYR A 245 -17.40 11.42 21.12
N ALA A 246 -17.80 10.70 20.08
CA ALA A 246 -19.21 10.60 19.67
C ALA A 246 -19.83 9.21 19.86
N GLY A 247 -19.11 8.31 20.52
CA GLY A 247 -19.49 6.91 20.64
C GLY A 247 -19.34 6.14 19.32
N GLY A 248 -19.40 4.82 19.40
CA GLY A 248 -19.15 3.96 18.26
C GLY A 248 -18.65 2.59 18.66
N ASP A 249 -18.33 1.81 17.63
CA ASP A 249 -17.61 0.56 17.80
C ASP A 249 -16.13 0.72 17.48
N ILE A 250 -15.31 -0.12 18.09
CA ILE A 250 -13.87 -0.16 17.89
C ILE A 250 -13.39 -1.60 17.82
N ILE A 251 -12.46 -1.84 16.91
CA ILE A 251 -11.70 -3.08 16.78
C ILE A 251 -10.25 -2.76 17.10
N VAL A 252 -9.62 -3.57 17.96
CA VAL A 252 -8.23 -3.38 18.36
C VAL A 252 -7.46 -4.66 18.04
N ASP A 253 -6.61 -4.59 17.03
CA ASP A 253 -5.70 -5.66 16.62
C ASP A 253 -4.30 -5.37 17.17
N PHE A 254 -3.68 -6.35 17.81
CA PHE A 254 -2.35 -6.27 18.42
C PHE A 254 -1.28 -6.77 17.47
N LEU A 255 -0.25 -5.94 17.24
CA LEU A 255 0.81 -6.16 16.26
C LEU A 255 2.18 -6.44 16.90
N GLY A 256 2.38 -5.99 18.13
CA GLY A 256 3.63 -6.17 18.86
C GLY A 256 3.79 -5.18 20.01
N TYR A 257 4.97 -5.19 20.63
CA TYR A 257 5.29 -4.30 21.74
C TYR A 257 6.78 -3.92 21.74
N TYR A 258 7.12 -2.85 22.44
CA TYR A 258 8.50 -2.42 22.70
C TYR A 258 8.94 -2.85 24.08
N THR A 259 10.06 -3.56 24.18
CA THR A 259 10.55 -4.09 25.46
C THR A 259 10.76 -3.02 26.53
N GLY A 260 10.66 -3.42 27.80
CA GLY A 260 10.97 -2.58 28.96
C GLY A 260 12.35 -2.84 29.57
N PRO A 261 12.74 -2.09 30.62
CA PRO A 261 14.02 -2.23 31.33
C PRO A 261 14.36 -3.65 31.81
N SER A 262 13.35 -4.45 32.16
CA SER A 262 13.50 -5.82 32.65
C SER A 262 13.87 -6.85 31.58
N ALA A 263 13.75 -6.52 30.30
CA ALA A 263 14.11 -7.43 29.22
C ALA A 263 15.61 -7.75 29.19
N ALA A 264 15.96 -8.86 28.53
CA ALA A 264 17.35 -9.20 28.24
C ALA A 264 17.98 -8.15 27.31
N ASN A 265 19.28 -7.89 27.45
CA ASN A 265 20.01 -7.02 26.54
C ASN A 265 20.26 -7.73 25.20
N SER A 266 19.93 -7.10 24.08
CA SER A 266 20.15 -7.65 22.73
C SER A 266 20.07 -6.52 21.69
N ASP A 267 20.52 -6.80 20.47
CA ASP A 267 20.35 -5.96 19.28
C ASP A 267 19.08 -6.29 18.46
N VAL A 268 18.55 -7.51 18.60
CA VAL A 268 17.33 -7.96 17.90
C VAL A 268 16.15 -7.07 18.30
N GLY A 269 15.45 -6.52 17.31
CA GLY A 269 14.32 -5.62 17.50
C GLY A 269 14.72 -4.13 17.59
N LEU A 270 16.01 -3.78 17.50
CA LEU A 270 16.39 -2.38 17.32
C LEU A 270 15.92 -1.85 15.96
N TYR A 271 15.46 -0.61 15.92
CA TYR A 271 14.97 0.05 14.72
C TYR A 271 16.11 0.72 13.97
N VAL A 272 16.10 0.61 12.64
CA VAL A 272 17.03 1.24 11.72
C VAL A 272 16.21 2.10 10.75
N PRO A 273 16.28 3.44 10.84
CA PRO A 273 15.60 4.31 9.89
C PRO A 273 16.26 4.26 8.53
N VAL A 274 15.45 4.42 7.48
CA VAL A 274 15.92 4.58 6.10
C VAL A 274 15.48 5.93 5.54
N THR A 275 16.13 6.40 4.49
CA THR A 275 15.51 7.43 3.63
C THR A 275 14.26 6.80 3.02
N PRO A 276 13.06 7.41 3.15
CA PRO A 276 11.82 6.82 2.69
C PRO A 276 11.88 6.41 1.22
N ALA A 277 11.39 5.20 0.91
CA ALA A 277 11.40 4.67 -0.45
C ALA A 277 10.12 3.90 -0.77
N ARG A 278 9.74 3.86 -2.05
CA ARG A 278 8.58 3.11 -2.52
C ARG A 278 8.92 1.64 -2.77
N LEU A 279 8.14 0.73 -2.19
CA LEU A 279 8.21 -0.71 -2.42
C LEU A 279 7.19 -1.20 -3.46
N LEU A 280 6.01 -0.60 -3.50
CA LEU A 280 4.90 -0.99 -4.38
C LEU A 280 4.10 0.24 -4.81
N ASP A 281 3.71 0.30 -6.08
CA ASP A 281 2.62 1.15 -6.57
C ASP A 281 1.84 0.38 -7.63
N THR A 282 0.66 -0.15 -7.28
CA THR A 282 -0.08 -1.00 -8.22
C THR A 282 -0.60 -0.24 -9.45
N ARG A 283 -0.69 1.09 -9.34
CA ARG A 283 -1.10 1.97 -10.43
C ARG A 283 0.02 2.11 -11.48
N SER A 284 1.26 1.76 -11.12
CA SER A 284 2.43 1.94 -11.96
C SER A 284 3.46 0.84 -11.69
N SER A 285 4.75 1.19 -11.63
CA SER A 285 5.85 0.28 -11.30
C SER A 285 6.63 0.85 -10.12
N PRO A 286 7.14 0.02 -9.20
CA PRO A 286 7.12 -1.44 -9.22
C PRO A 286 5.75 -2.04 -8.86
N ASN A 287 5.32 -3.06 -9.62
CA ASN A 287 4.12 -3.86 -9.31
C ASN A 287 4.34 -5.33 -9.71
N PRO A 288 4.48 -6.26 -8.74
CA PRO A 288 4.62 -7.69 -9.00
C PRO A 288 3.42 -8.34 -9.72
N LEU A 289 2.25 -7.69 -9.70
CA LEU A 289 1.05 -8.14 -10.41
C LEU A 289 1.02 -7.74 -11.89
N GLY A 290 1.98 -6.93 -12.37
CA GLY A 290 1.97 -6.31 -13.69
C GLY A 290 1.67 -4.81 -13.62
N ARG A 291 2.20 -4.02 -14.56
CA ARG A 291 2.04 -2.58 -14.63
C ARG A 291 0.55 -2.20 -14.71
N GLY A 292 0.11 -1.37 -13.76
CA GLY A 292 -1.26 -0.89 -13.70
C GLY A 292 -2.28 -1.94 -13.24
N VAL A 293 -1.84 -3.14 -12.85
CA VAL A 293 -2.73 -4.20 -12.36
C VAL A 293 -3.10 -3.94 -10.90
N THR A 294 -4.35 -3.52 -10.71
CA THR A 294 -4.99 -3.33 -9.40
C THR A 294 -5.13 -4.66 -8.64
N VAL A 295 -5.10 -4.62 -7.31
CA VAL A 295 -5.39 -5.81 -6.49
C VAL A 295 -6.89 -6.05 -6.49
N HIS A 296 -7.35 -7.14 -7.11
CA HIS A 296 -8.77 -7.50 -7.14
C HIS A 296 -9.28 -8.03 -5.79
N HIS A 297 -10.60 -8.25 -5.71
CA HIS A 297 -11.25 -8.79 -4.52
C HIS A 297 -10.67 -10.16 -4.17
N GLY A 298 -10.29 -10.33 -2.92
CA GLY A 298 -9.70 -11.58 -2.44
C GLY A 298 -8.24 -11.81 -2.83
N TRP A 299 -7.61 -10.90 -3.59
CA TRP A 299 -6.23 -11.09 -4.04
C TRP A 299 -5.23 -10.69 -2.98
N SER A 300 -4.02 -11.25 -3.09
CA SER A 300 -2.85 -10.80 -2.35
C SER A 300 -1.71 -10.43 -3.29
N VAL A 301 -0.93 -9.43 -2.92
CA VAL A 301 0.37 -9.11 -3.54
C VAL A 301 1.48 -9.27 -2.51
N GLU A 302 2.53 -10.01 -2.86
CA GLU A 302 3.75 -10.09 -2.04
C GLU A 302 4.77 -9.07 -2.55
N VAL A 303 5.40 -8.35 -1.62
CA VAL A 303 6.37 -7.30 -1.90
C VAL A 303 7.64 -7.58 -1.12
N GLY A 304 8.75 -7.76 -1.84
CA GLY A 304 10.06 -7.93 -1.25
C GLY A 304 10.55 -6.65 -0.56
N THR A 305 11.13 -6.80 0.63
CA THR A 305 11.67 -5.68 1.42
C THR A 305 13.19 -5.60 1.35
N GLY A 306 13.86 -6.74 1.19
CA GLY A 306 15.33 -6.83 1.11
C GLY A 306 15.91 -6.15 -0.14
N GLY A 307 17.04 -5.47 0.02
CA GLY A 307 17.74 -4.78 -1.05
C GLY A 307 17.19 -3.40 -1.39
N VAL A 308 16.06 -2.99 -0.79
CA VAL A 308 15.48 -1.66 -0.99
C VAL A 308 15.86 -0.75 0.18
N ALA A 309 16.26 0.49 -0.10
CA ALA A 309 16.58 1.52 0.90
C ALA A 309 17.59 1.07 1.99
N GLY A 310 18.49 0.14 1.66
CA GLY A 310 19.49 -0.40 2.61
C GLY A 310 18.96 -1.47 3.57
N VAL A 311 17.73 -1.99 3.37
CA VAL A 311 17.20 -3.11 4.16
C VAL A 311 17.93 -4.40 3.78
N PRO A 312 18.51 -5.15 4.73
CA PRO A 312 19.20 -6.40 4.43
C PRO A 312 18.24 -7.52 4.03
N VAL A 313 18.65 -8.38 3.09
CA VAL A 313 17.84 -9.50 2.59
C VAL A 313 17.51 -10.54 3.69
N GLY A 314 18.39 -10.71 4.68
CA GLY A 314 18.23 -11.69 5.76
C GLY A 314 18.30 -11.14 7.19
N GLY A 315 18.42 -9.82 7.36
CA GLY A 315 18.69 -9.18 8.66
C GLY A 315 17.56 -8.33 9.23
N ALA A 316 16.40 -8.29 8.56
CA ALA A 316 15.23 -7.54 9.01
C ALA A 316 14.12 -8.49 9.51
N SER A 317 13.85 -8.48 10.82
CA SER A 317 12.80 -9.29 11.47
C SER A 317 11.41 -8.67 11.33
N ALA A 318 11.34 -7.35 11.20
CA ALA A 318 10.13 -6.58 10.97
C ALA A 318 10.44 -5.32 10.14
N VAL A 319 9.40 -4.70 9.60
CA VAL A 319 9.49 -3.45 8.83
C VAL A 319 8.46 -2.42 9.30
N ALA A 320 8.80 -1.14 9.15
CA ALA A 320 7.89 -0.01 9.34
C ALA A 320 7.54 0.60 7.97
N LEU A 321 6.25 0.54 7.64
CA LEU A 321 5.70 0.90 6.34
C LEU A 321 4.66 2.00 6.49
N ASN A 322 4.37 2.70 5.39
CA ASN A 322 3.08 3.31 5.17
C ASN A 322 2.39 2.58 4.03
N VAL A 323 1.14 2.17 4.23
CA VAL A 323 0.33 1.53 3.19
C VAL A 323 -0.85 2.44 2.89
N THR A 324 -0.94 2.87 1.64
CA THR A 324 -2.05 3.67 1.14
C THR A 324 -2.90 2.81 0.23
N MET A 325 -4.17 2.67 0.61
CA MET A 325 -5.21 2.19 -0.28
C MET A 325 -5.79 3.38 -1.04
N THR A 326 -5.93 3.27 -2.36
CA THR A 326 -6.59 4.28 -3.20
C THR A 326 -7.40 3.60 -4.29
N ARG A 327 -8.35 4.33 -4.90
CA ARG A 327 -9.26 3.80 -5.92
C ARG A 327 -9.88 2.45 -5.49
N SER A 328 -10.32 2.36 -4.22
CA SER A 328 -10.95 1.12 -3.72
C SER A 328 -12.11 0.71 -4.63
N LEU A 329 -12.21 -0.59 -4.93
CA LEU A 329 -13.24 -1.09 -5.84
C LEU A 329 -14.58 -1.21 -5.12
N ASP A 330 -14.55 -1.55 -3.83
CA ASP A 330 -15.73 -1.63 -2.95
C ASP A 330 -15.39 -1.25 -1.50
N ASP A 331 -16.33 -1.45 -0.57
CA ASP A 331 -16.04 -1.52 0.86
C ASP A 331 -15.16 -2.74 1.19
N GLY A 332 -14.36 -2.63 2.26
CA GLY A 332 -13.46 -3.70 2.66
C GLY A 332 -12.21 -3.21 3.39
N TYR A 333 -11.18 -4.05 3.38
CA TYR A 333 -9.94 -3.79 4.09
C TYR A 333 -8.73 -4.44 3.42
N VAL A 334 -7.57 -3.95 3.82
CA VAL A 334 -6.26 -4.54 3.53
C VAL A 334 -5.68 -5.13 4.80
N THR A 335 -5.20 -6.37 4.71
CA THR A 335 -4.42 -7.03 5.77
C THR A 335 -2.97 -7.14 5.32
N VAL A 336 -2.04 -6.66 6.15
CA VAL A 336 -0.60 -6.72 5.92
C VAL A 336 0.02 -7.74 6.89
N TYR A 337 0.76 -8.70 6.35
CA TYR A 337 1.27 -9.84 7.12
C TYR A 337 2.58 -10.38 6.50
N PRO A 338 3.38 -11.19 7.23
CA PRO A 338 4.60 -11.78 6.66
C PRO A 338 4.32 -12.65 5.41
N ALA A 339 5.06 -12.43 4.32
CA ALA A 339 4.87 -13.15 3.07
C ALA A 339 5.06 -14.67 3.22
N GLY A 340 4.20 -15.46 2.58
CA GLY A 340 4.21 -16.92 2.66
C GLY A 340 3.83 -17.51 4.01
N ARG A 341 3.13 -16.74 4.86
CA ARG A 341 2.53 -17.20 6.13
C ARG A 341 0.99 -17.17 6.04
N PRO A 342 0.29 -17.89 6.94
CA PRO A 342 -1.17 -17.78 7.04
C PRO A 342 -1.60 -16.34 7.30
N ARG A 343 -2.64 -15.89 6.59
CA ARG A 343 -3.22 -14.56 6.79
C ARG A 343 -3.93 -14.48 8.16
N PRO A 344 -3.63 -13.48 9.00
CA PRO A 344 -4.34 -13.26 10.27
C PRO A 344 -5.74 -12.65 10.03
N ASP A 345 -6.60 -12.69 11.05
CA ASP A 345 -7.90 -11.97 11.09
C ASP A 345 -7.73 -10.54 11.62
N ALA A 346 -6.71 -9.84 11.14
CA ALA A 346 -6.46 -8.44 11.45
C ALA A 346 -6.66 -7.60 10.20
N SER A 347 -7.19 -6.39 10.34
CA SER A 347 -7.18 -5.40 9.26
C SER A 347 -6.17 -4.32 9.57
N ASN A 348 -5.58 -3.70 8.55
CA ASN A 348 -4.67 -2.56 8.70
C ASN A 348 -5.28 -1.30 8.10
N ILE A 349 -5.88 -1.36 6.91
CA ILE A 349 -6.44 -0.19 6.23
C ILE A 349 -7.85 -0.54 5.78
N ASN A 350 -8.79 0.40 5.86
CA ASN A 350 -10.21 0.12 5.62
C ASN A 350 -10.83 1.14 4.65
N ALA A 351 -11.78 0.66 3.87
CA ALA A 351 -12.65 1.44 2.99
C ALA A 351 -14.10 1.13 3.37
N ASP A 352 -14.89 2.17 3.55
CA ASP A 352 -16.32 2.07 3.82
C ASP A 352 -17.18 2.11 2.55
N ARG A 353 -16.55 2.29 1.38
CA ARG A 353 -17.14 2.31 0.03
C ARG A 353 -16.05 2.35 -1.05
N SER A 354 -16.48 2.33 -2.31
CA SER A 354 -15.60 2.52 -3.47
C SER A 354 -14.98 3.93 -3.60
N GLY A 355 -13.82 3.98 -4.24
CA GLY A 355 -12.99 5.16 -4.50
C GLY A 355 -12.28 5.74 -3.27
N VAL A 356 -12.37 5.12 -2.10
CA VAL A 356 -11.72 5.62 -0.87
C VAL A 356 -10.22 5.68 -1.08
N THR A 357 -9.62 6.75 -0.55
CA THR A 357 -8.18 6.88 -0.35
C THR A 357 -7.92 6.98 1.14
N ALA A 358 -7.12 6.07 1.68
CA ALA A 358 -6.81 6.00 3.10
C ALA A 358 -5.37 5.49 3.29
N PRO A 359 -4.51 6.22 4.02
CA PRO A 359 -3.21 5.74 4.47
C PRO A 359 -3.31 5.04 5.82
N ASN A 360 -2.37 4.16 6.11
CA ASN A 360 -2.06 3.78 7.48
C ASN A 360 -0.60 3.34 7.63
N HIS A 361 0.04 3.74 8.73
CA HIS A 361 1.32 3.19 9.15
C HIS A 361 1.18 1.73 9.59
N VAL A 362 2.17 0.92 9.26
CA VAL A 362 2.18 -0.51 9.56
C VAL A 362 3.55 -0.92 10.08
N GLN A 363 3.58 -1.47 11.29
CA GLN A 363 4.70 -2.24 11.82
C GLN A 363 4.31 -3.71 11.83
N VAL A 364 5.05 -4.52 11.09
CA VAL A 364 4.70 -5.92 10.84
C VAL A 364 5.96 -6.78 10.76
N GLN A 365 5.83 -8.04 11.19
CA GLN A 365 6.86 -9.05 10.98
C GLN A 365 7.20 -9.19 9.50
N ASN A 366 8.48 -9.26 9.20
CA ASN A 366 9.01 -9.47 7.86
C ASN A 366 9.27 -10.96 7.64
N ALA A 367 9.13 -11.42 6.40
CA ALA A 367 9.47 -12.79 6.00
C ALA A 367 10.57 -12.81 4.94
N SER A 368 11.10 -14.01 4.64
CA SER A 368 12.14 -14.20 3.62
C SER A 368 11.74 -13.69 2.22
N ARG A 369 10.44 -13.56 1.93
CA ARG A 369 9.90 -12.95 0.71
C ARG A 369 9.30 -11.55 0.92
N GLY A 370 9.52 -10.94 2.08
CA GLY A 370 8.99 -9.63 2.44
C GLY A 370 7.63 -9.70 3.14
N VAL A 371 6.68 -8.86 2.71
CA VAL A 371 5.33 -8.77 3.26
C VAL A 371 4.27 -9.08 2.20
N ALA A 372 3.13 -9.61 2.63
CA ALA A 372 1.94 -9.83 1.82
C ALA A 372 0.87 -8.80 2.17
N LEU A 373 0.18 -8.28 1.15
CA LEU A 373 -0.97 -7.40 1.28
C LEU A 373 -2.19 -8.08 0.66
N TYR A 374 -3.10 -8.55 1.50
CA TYR A 374 -4.39 -9.09 1.08
C TYR A 374 -5.42 -7.96 0.97
N SER A 375 -6.22 -7.94 -0.09
CA SER A 375 -7.34 -7.00 -0.24
C SER A 375 -8.68 -7.75 -0.23
N PHE A 376 -9.57 -7.38 0.69
CA PHE A 376 -10.93 -7.93 0.73
C PHE A 376 -11.79 -7.35 -0.41
N GLY A 377 -11.89 -6.03 -0.47
CA GLY A 377 -12.76 -5.29 -1.41
C GLY A 377 -12.08 -4.82 -2.69
N GLY A 378 -10.81 -5.16 -2.90
CA GLY A 378 -10.02 -4.70 -4.05
C GLY A 378 -9.65 -3.22 -3.99
N ALA A 379 -8.43 -2.88 -4.39
CA ALA A 379 -7.95 -1.50 -4.45
C ALA A 379 -6.59 -1.40 -5.14
N ASP A 380 -6.21 -0.18 -5.49
CA ASP A 380 -4.79 0.11 -5.69
C ASP A 380 -4.08 0.32 -4.37
N LEU A 381 -2.87 -0.21 -4.29
CA LEU A 381 -2.02 -0.15 -3.11
C LEU A 381 -0.71 0.57 -3.45
N ILE A 382 -0.34 1.49 -2.57
CA ILE A 382 0.97 2.14 -2.56
C ILE A 382 1.61 1.76 -1.22
N VAL A 383 2.85 1.26 -1.26
CA VAL A 383 3.57 0.86 -0.05
C VAL A 383 4.92 1.54 -0.05
N ASP A 384 5.15 2.35 0.99
CA ASP A 384 6.40 3.05 1.22
C ASP A 384 7.06 2.49 2.50
N ILE A 385 8.39 2.37 2.53
CA ILE A 385 9.18 1.90 3.68
C ILE A 385 9.91 3.06 4.35
N PHE A 386 9.90 3.07 5.68
CA PHE A 386 10.49 4.13 6.51
C PHE A 386 11.58 3.61 7.45
N GLY A 387 11.59 2.30 7.73
CA GLY A 387 12.68 1.64 8.42
C GLY A 387 12.42 0.16 8.64
N TRP A 388 13.35 -0.49 9.32
CA TRP A 388 13.30 -1.93 9.59
C TRP A 388 13.83 -2.24 10.98
N PHE A 389 13.57 -3.46 11.46
CA PHE A 389 13.98 -3.91 12.79
C PHE A 389 14.98 -5.06 12.68
N VAL A 390 16.07 -4.98 13.43
CA VAL A 390 17.16 -5.95 13.42
C VAL A 390 16.65 -7.35 13.80
N GLY A 391 17.09 -8.37 13.06
CA GLY A 391 16.88 -9.77 13.40
C GLY A 391 16.52 -10.63 12.19
N THR A 392 16.31 -11.91 12.43
CA THR A 392 16.04 -12.86 11.34
C THR A 392 14.58 -12.75 10.86
N PRO A 393 14.32 -12.61 9.55
CA PRO A 393 12.97 -12.68 9.01
C PRO A 393 12.36 -14.07 9.20
N ALA A 394 11.03 -14.11 9.26
CA ALA A 394 10.29 -15.37 9.27
C ALA A 394 10.50 -16.16 7.96
N SER A 395 10.55 -17.49 8.02
CA SER A 395 10.53 -18.32 6.81
C SER A 395 9.20 -18.20 6.05
N SER A 396 9.25 -18.21 4.71
CA SER A 396 8.06 -18.23 3.84
C SER A 396 7.85 -19.64 3.26
N TYR A 397 6.62 -20.16 3.29
CA TYR A 397 6.33 -21.53 2.81
C TYR A 397 4.98 -21.71 2.10
N LEU A 398 4.05 -20.76 2.20
CA LEU A 398 2.85 -20.72 1.36
C LEU A 398 3.09 -19.87 0.11
N SER A 399 2.30 -20.03 -0.95
CA SER A 399 2.28 -19.09 -2.09
C SER A 399 0.91 -18.41 -2.14
N PRO A 400 0.82 -17.12 -2.51
CA PRO A 400 -0.47 -16.47 -2.72
C PRO A 400 -1.21 -17.13 -3.88
N VAL A 401 -2.53 -17.27 -3.75
CA VAL A 401 -3.41 -17.79 -4.81
C VAL A 401 -4.34 -16.66 -5.22
N ASN A 402 -4.14 -16.13 -6.43
CA ASN A 402 -4.97 -15.09 -7.02
C ASN A 402 -5.78 -15.70 -8.17
N SER A 403 -7.07 -15.96 -7.94
CA SER A 403 -7.99 -16.45 -8.97
C SER A 403 -8.29 -15.35 -9.97
N LEU A 404 -8.16 -15.64 -11.27
CA LEU A 404 -8.50 -14.67 -12.31
C LEU A 404 -9.97 -14.22 -12.21
N PRO A 405 -10.29 -12.96 -12.55
CA PRO A 405 -11.67 -12.56 -12.76
C PRO A 405 -12.37 -13.47 -13.77
N PRO A 406 -13.70 -13.65 -13.67
CA PRO A 406 -14.46 -14.39 -14.69
C PRO A 406 -14.16 -13.86 -16.09
N ALA A 407 -13.89 -14.76 -17.04
CA ALA A 407 -13.59 -14.36 -18.40
C ALA A 407 -14.78 -13.67 -19.05
N GLN A 408 -14.55 -12.54 -19.73
CA GLN A 408 -15.62 -11.87 -20.47
C GLN A 408 -16.01 -12.66 -21.72
N MET A 409 -17.31 -12.67 -22.03
CA MET A 409 -17.83 -13.37 -23.19
C MET A 409 -17.72 -12.53 -24.47
N PHE A 410 -17.21 -13.17 -25.51
CA PHE A 410 -17.26 -12.65 -26.87
C PHE A 410 -18.62 -13.00 -27.52
N PRO A 411 -19.11 -12.22 -28.51
CA PRO A 411 -18.33 -11.31 -29.33
C PRO A 411 -18.08 -9.92 -28.73
N ALA A 412 -16.96 -9.33 -29.12
CA ALA A 412 -16.59 -7.95 -28.83
C ALA A 412 -16.65 -7.07 -30.10
N GLN A 413 -16.75 -5.76 -29.95
CA GLN A 413 -16.59 -4.82 -31.07
C GLN A 413 -15.20 -4.19 -31.02
N LEU A 414 -14.41 -4.41 -32.08
CA LEU A 414 -13.08 -3.83 -32.24
C LEU A 414 -13.15 -2.61 -33.15
N SER A 415 -12.56 -1.50 -32.70
CA SER A 415 -12.44 -0.26 -33.46
C SER A 415 -11.02 0.28 -33.40
N ILE A 416 -10.44 0.58 -34.56
CA ILE A 416 -9.14 1.24 -34.72
C ILE A 416 -9.30 2.31 -35.81
N PRO A 417 -9.71 3.54 -35.44
CA PRO A 417 -10.07 4.58 -36.40
C PRO A 417 -8.95 4.93 -37.39
N ASP A 418 -7.71 5.00 -36.91
CA ASP A 418 -6.53 5.37 -37.71
C ASP A 418 -6.33 4.51 -38.96
N ILE A 419 -6.73 3.23 -38.89
CA ILE A 419 -6.62 2.28 -40.00
C ILE A 419 -7.99 1.80 -40.51
N LYS A 420 -9.07 2.48 -40.10
CA LYS A 420 -10.46 2.25 -40.48
C LYS A 420 -10.98 0.84 -40.17
N VAL A 421 -10.55 0.26 -39.05
CA VAL A 421 -11.10 -1.00 -38.54
C VAL A 421 -12.33 -0.69 -37.69
N LYS A 422 -13.46 -1.31 -38.02
CA LYS A 422 -14.65 -1.41 -37.16
C LYS A 422 -15.33 -2.74 -37.46
N THR A 423 -15.17 -3.71 -36.56
CA THR A 423 -15.56 -5.10 -36.83
C THR A 423 -15.98 -5.82 -35.55
N LEU A 424 -16.70 -6.93 -35.71
CA LEU A 424 -16.92 -7.89 -34.64
C LEU A 424 -15.63 -8.70 -34.40
N VAL A 425 -15.39 -9.09 -33.16
CA VAL A 425 -14.40 -10.09 -32.77
C VAL A 425 -15.16 -11.26 -32.16
N ARG A 426 -15.02 -12.46 -32.71
CA ARG A 426 -15.65 -13.68 -32.17
C ARG A 426 -14.71 -14.41 -31.22
N GLU A 427 -15.28 -15.25 -30.36
CA GLU A 427 -14.48 -16.22 -29.61
C GLU A 427 -14.02 -17.33 -30.54
N ASN A 428 -12.80 -17.83 -30.34
CA ASN A 428 -12.22 -18.98 -31.03
C ASN A 428 -11.84 -18.73 -32.50
N VAL A 429 -10.57 -19.01 -32.82
CA VAL A 429 -9.97 -18.86 -34.15
C VAL A 429 -10.63 -19.71 -35.24
N ALA A 430 -11.50 -20.67 -34.89
CA ALA A 430 -12.35 -21.38 -35.85
C ALA A 430 -13.28 -20.44 -36.65
N PHE A 431 -13.54 -19.23 -36.15
CA PHE A 431 -14.36 -18.23 -36.85
C PHE A 431 -13.55 -17.17 -37.61
N VAL A 432 -12.22 -17.31 -37.71
CA VAL A 432 -11.34 -16.29 -38.31
C VAL A 432 -11.66 -15.99 -39.78
N ASP A 433 -12.26 -16.95 -40.50
CA ASP A 433 -12.73 -16.77 -41.89
C ASP A 433 -14.02 -15.93 -42.00
N LYS A 434 -14.67 -15.60 -40.89
CA LYS A 434 -15.88 -14.75 -40.85
C LYS A 434 -15.58 -13.37 -40.30
N ASP A 435 -14.91 -13.33 -39.17
CA ASP A 435 -14.58 -12.13 -38.41
C ASP A 435 -13.24 -12.36 -37.70
N PRO A 436 -12.47 -11.31 -37.34
CA PRO A 436 -11.37 -11.46 -36.41
C PRO A 436 -11.79 -12.23 -35.17
N SER A 437 -10.89 -13.05 -34.64
CA SER A 437 -11.21 -14.03 -33.61
C SER A 437 -10.21 -13.98 -32.47
N HIS A 438 -10.73 -13.93 -31.25
CA HIS A 438 -9.96 -14.05 -30.01
C HIS A 438 -9.44 -15.47 -29.85
N LEU A 439 -8.18 -15.59 -29.44
CA LEU A 439 -7.54 -16.86 -29.11
C LEU A 439 -7.94 -17.27 -27.67
N ILE A 440 -8.65 -18.38 -27.53
CA ILE A 440 -9.19 -18.85 -26.23
C ILE A 440 -8.10 -19.19 -25.20
N GLU A 441 -6.90 -19.51 -25.66
CA GLU A 441 -5.73 -19.77 -24.82
C GLU A 441 -5.10 -18.48 -24.27
N SER A 442 -5.46 -17.32 -24.83
CA SER A 442 -5.06 -16.00 -24.36
C SER A 442 -6.03 -15.45 -23.31
N ARG A 443 -5.71 -14.30 -22.71
CA ARG A 443 -6.55 -13.67 -21.69
C ARG A 443 -7.73 -12.94 -22.32
N THR A 444 -8.75 -12.70 -21.50
CA THR A 444 -9.82 -11.75 -21.82
C THR A 444 -9.47 -10.35 -21.27
N PRO A 445 -10.08 -9.27 -21.79
CA PRO A 445 -9.64 -7.90 -21.49
C PRO A 445 -9.65 -7.50 -20.02
N ASN A 446 -10.50 -8.12 -19.20
CA ASN A 446 -10.58 -7.87 -17.76
C ASN A 446 -9.55 -8.67 -16.92
N GLN A 447 -8.77 -9.55 -17.54
CA GLN A 447 -7.80 -10.40 -16.84
C GLN A 447 -6.37 -9.87 -17.07
N PRO A 448 -5.48 -9.95 -16.06
CA PRO A 448 -4.07 -9.68 -16.24
C PRO A 448 -3.42 -10.59 -17.30
N GLY A 449 -2.65 -10.00 -18.21
CA GLY A 449 -1.98 -10.65 -19.33
C GLY A 449 -2.47 -10.16 -20.71
N ASN A 450 -2.21 -10.96 -21.75
CA ASN A 450 -2.40 -10.54 -23.14
C ASN A 450 -3.69 -11.08 -23.77
N VAL A 451 -4.45 -10.20 -24.41
CA VAL A 451 -5.58 -10.54 -25.28
C VAL A 451 -5.06 -10.70 -26.72
N ALA A 452 -5.12 -11.89 -27.29
CA ALA A 452 -4.66 -12.12 -28.66
C ALA A 452 -5.85 -12.24 -29.63
N ILE A 453 -5.84 -11.42 -30.68
CA ILE A 453 -6.89 -11.40 -31.72
C ILE A 453 -6.24 -11.65 -33.07
N PHE A 454 -6.70 -12.69 -33.75
CA PHE A 454 -6.26 -13.08 -35.08
C PHE A 454 -7.25 -12.60 -36.13
N GLY A 455 -6.76 -12.08 -37.25
CA GLY A 455 -7.61 -11.65 -38.35
C GLY A 455 -6.91 -11.75 -39.69
N HIS A 456 -7.70 -11.83 -40.76
CA HIS A 456 -7.16 -11.92 -42.11
C HIS A 456 -6.68 -10.57 -42.63
N ARG A 457 -5.59 -10.61 -43.40
CA ARG A 457 -5.04 -9.44 -44.09
C ARG A 457 -5.49 -9.34 -45.56
N THR A 458 -5.76 -10.47 -46.21
CA THR A 458 -6.01 -10.53 -47.67
C THR A 458 -7.13 -11.46 -48.11
N SER A 459 -7.33 -12.58 -47.44
CA SER A 459 -8.50 -13.44 -47.61
C SER A 459 -9.65 -12.94 -46.74
N TYR A 460 -10.86 -13.47 -46.94
CA TYR A 460 -12.06 -13.36 -46.10
C TYR A 460 -12.14 -12.14 -45.15
N GLY A 461 -13.01 -11.16 -45.46
CA GLY A 461 -13.23 -9.99 -44.59
C GLY A 461 -12.13 -8.91 -44.65
N ARG A 462 -10.85 -9.32 -44.70
CA ARG A 462 -9.65 -8.46 -44.84
C ARG A 462 -9.57 -7.33 -43.80
N GLU A 463 -10.14 -7.53 -42.61
CA GLU A 463 -10.27 -6.50 -41.57
C GLU A 463 -8.90 -5.99 -41.14
N PHE A 464 -7.89 -6.85 -41.10
CA PHE A 464 -6.53 -6.51 -40.69
C PHE A 464 -5.61 -6.11 -41.85
N ARG A 465 -6.19 -5.80 -43.04
CA ARG A 465 -5.44 -5.40 -44.25
C ARG A 465 -4.38 -4.33 -43.99
N ASN A 466 -4.73 -3.34 -43.16
CA ASN A 466 -3.95 -2.12 -42.93
C ASN A 466 -3.17 -2.13 -41.60
N LEU A 467 -2.95 -3.28 -40.93
CA LEU A 467 -2.17 -3.32 -39.70
C LEU A 467 -0.76 -2.73 -39.86
N ASP A 468 -0.15 -2.85 -41.05
CA ASP A 468 1.14 -2.26 -41.39
C ASP A 468 1.15 -0.72 -41.42
N ARG A 469 -0.03 -0.10 -41.39
CA ARG A 469 -0.19 1.36 -41.36
C ARG A 469 -0.39 1.91 -39.94
N MET A 470 -0.53 1.05 -38.94
CA MET A 470 -0.59 1.49 -37.55
C MET A 470 0.72 2.16 -37.15
N LYS A 471 0.66 3.04 -36.15
CA LYS A 471 1.83 3.70 -35.58
C LYS A 471 1.88 3.44 -34.08
N VAL A 472 3.07 3.54 -33.50
CA VAL A 472 3.20 3.63 -32.04
C VAL A 472 2.38 4.83 -31.56
N GLY A 473 1.56 4.61 -30.52
CA GLY A 473 0.63 5.60 -29.99
C GLY A 473 -0.81 5.51 -30.51
N THR A 474 -1.07 4.77 -31.60
CA THR A 474 -2.44 4.53 -32.11
C THR A 474 -3.31 3.89 -31.03
N LEU A 475 -4.57 4.31 -30.94
CA LEU A 475 -5.53 3.77 -29.97
C LEU A 475 -6.35 2.63 -30.59
N ILE A 476 -6.52 1.58 -29.81
CA ILE A 476 -7.32 0.39 -30.12
C ILE A 476 -8.45 0.34 -29.09
N TYR A 477 -9.70 0.28 -29.55
CA TYR A 477 -10.87 0.20 -28.68
C TYR A 477 -11.51 -1.18 -28.82
N LEU A 478 -11.65 -1.90 -27.71
CA LEU A 478 -12.30 -3.20 -27.65
C LEU A 478 -13.50 -3.11 -26.69
N ALA A 479 -14.70 -3.10 -27.26
CA ALA A 479 -15.94 -3.03 -26.50
C ALA A 479 -16.52 -4.43 -26.25
N VAL A 480 -16.66 -4.83 -25.00
CA VAL A 480 -17.15 -6.16 -24.60
C VAL A 480 -17.91 -6.07 -23.27
N GLU A 481 -19.07 -6.72 -23.21
CA GLU A 481 -19.95 -6.77 -22.02
C GLU A 481 -20.19 -5.40 -21.36
N GLY A 482 -20.53 -4.37 -22.13
CA GLY A 482 -20.85 -3.05 -21.59
C GLY A 482 -19.64 -2.21 -21.20
N LYS A 483 -18.41 -2.64 -21.51
CA LYS A 483 -17.17 -1.88 -21.23
C LYS A 483 -16.37 -1.64 -22.50
N ILE A 484 -15.68 -0.50 -22.57
CA ILE A 484 -14.66 -0.20 -23.58
C ILE A 484 -13.29 -0.29 -22.92
N TYR A 485 -12.47 -1.21 -23.41
CA TYR A 485 -11.04 -1.29 -23.10
C TYR A 485 -10.26 -0.53 -24.15
N THR A 486 -9.58 0.54 -23.74
CA THR A 486 -8.74 1.32 -24.63
C THR A 486 -7.29 0.88 -24.45
N TYR A 487 -6.65 0.46 -25.54
CA TYR A 487 -5.23 0.13 -25.58
C TYR A 487 -4.47 1.15 -26.43
N ARG A 488 -3.20 1.35 -26.12
CA ARG A 488 -2.27 2.19 -26.91
C ARG A 488 -1.18 1.32 -27.51
N THR A 489 -1.05 1.35 -28.83
CA THR A 489 -0.03 0.59 -29.55
C THR A 489 1.38 0.99 -29.11
N THR A 490 2.18 0.01 -28.71
CA THR A 490 3.56 0.20 -28.23
C THR A 490 4.60 -0.21 -29.27
N SER A 491 4.30 -1.23 -30.07
CA SER A 491 5.19 -1.71 -31.12
C SER A 491 4.44 -2.46 -32.21
N ILE A 492 5.07 -2.54 -33.39
CA ILE A 492 4.60 -3.33 -34.52
C ILE A 492 5.81 -4.06 -35.09
N ASP A 493 5.74 -5.38 -35.19
CA ASP A 493 6.85 -6.18 -35.70
C ASP A 493 6.38 -7.34 -36.59
N VAL A 494 7.34 -8.00 -37.24
CA VAL A 494 7.11 -9.14 -38.12
C VAL A 494 7.79 -10.37 -37.52
N ARG A 495 7.01 -11.42 -37.29
CA ARG A 495 7.45 -12.66 -36.63
C ARG A 495 7.26 -13.88 -37.52
N VAL A 496 7.96 -14.96 -37.19
CA VAL A 496 7.67 -16.28 -37.76
C VAL A 496 6.39 -16.85 -37.14
N PRO A 497 5.62 -17.71 -37.86
CA PRO A 497 4.34 -18.22 -37.37
C PRO A 497 4.42 -19.07 -36.09
N THR A 498 5.61 -19.58 -35.74
CA THR A 498 5.87 -20.39 -34.54
C THR A 498 6.38 -19.58 -33.36
N ASP A 499 6.50 -18.25 -33.50
CA ASP A 499 6.97 -17.39 -32.41
C ASP A 499 5.90 -17.34 -31.30
N PRO A 500 6.21 -17.71 -30.04
CA PRO A 500 5.24 -17.62 -28.96
C PRO A 500 4.78 -16.18 -28.67
N LEU A 501 5.59 -15.16 -29.01
CA LEU A 501 5.26 -13.75 -28.80
C LEU A 501 4.13 -13.23 -29.70
N LEU A 502 3.58 -14.07 -30.58
CA LEU A 502 2.32 -13.78 -31.28
C LEU A 502 1.14 -13.63 -30.30
N TYR A 503 1.17 -14.33 -29.15
CA TYR A 503 0.05 -14.34 -28.20
C TYR A 503 0.46 -14.55 -26.74
N MET A 504 1.64 -15.11 -26.44
CA MET A 504 2.12 -15.31 -25.08
C MET A 504 2.78 -14.04 -24.54
N THR A 505 2.63 -13.81 -23.23
CA THR A 505 3.34 -12.79 -22.48
C THR A 505 4.06 -13.44 -21.29
N SER A 506 5.27 -12.97 -20.98
CA SER A 506 5.99 -13.32 -19.75
C SER A 506 5.64 -12.40 -18.57
N SER A 507 4.81 -11.39 -18.82
CA SER A 507 4.34 -10.41 -17.85
C SER A 507 2.83 -10.52 -17.65
N ASN A 508 2.36 -10.15 -16.47
CA ASN A 508 0.93 -9.99 -16.18
C ASN A 508 0.37 -8.64 -16.65
N ASP A 509 1.18 -7.80 -17.31
CA ASP A 509 0.71 -6.54 -17.92
C ASP A 509 -0.52 -6.79 -18.81
N GLN A 510 -1.54 -5.96 -18.65
CA GLN A 510 -2.73 -6.02 -19.48
C GLN A 510 -2.43 -5.45 -20.87
N THR A 511 -2.36 -6.35 -21.84
CA THR A 511 -1.89 -6.06 -23.19
C THR A 511 -2.82 -6.64 -24.25
N ILE A 512 -2.70 -6.14 -25.49
CA ILE A 512 -3.40 -6.69 -26.66
C ILE A 512 -2.40 -6.96 -27.78
N SER A 513 -2.61 -8.07 -28.48
CA SER A 513 -1.85 -8.45 -29.68
C SER A 513 -2.81 -8.67 -30.85
N LEU A 514 -2.67 -7.87 -31.90
CA LEU A 514 -3.42 -8.03 -33.16
C LEU A 514 -2.53 -8.72 -34.18
N VAL A 515 -2.93 -9.92 -34.61
CA VAL A 515 -2.08 -10.80 -35.43
C VAL A 515 -2.71 -11.05 -36.80
N ALA A 516 -1.92 -10.85 -37.86
CA ALA A 516 -2.34 -11.19 -39.23
C ALA A 516 -1.18 -11.77 -40.06
N CYS A 517 -1.51 -12.38 -41.20
CA CYS A 517 -0.52 -12.89 -42.16
C CYS A 517 0.32 -11.77 -42.81
N HIS A 518 1.60 -12.04 -43.07
CA HIS A 518 2.52 -11.09 -43.68
C HIS A 518 3.55 -11.78 -44.62
N PRO A 519 3.93 -11.15 -45.75
CA PRO A 519 3.31 -9.98 -46.41
C PRO A 519 1.90 -10.31 -46.96
N PRO A 520 1.15 -9.35 -47.55
CA PRO A 520 -0.18 -9.62 -48.08
C PRO A 520 -0.16 -10.80 -49.07
N GLY A 521 -1.05 -11.79 -48.89
CA GLY A 521 -1.10 -13.00 -49.72
C GLY A 521 -0.08 -14.08 -49.37
N SER A 522 0.72 -13.91 -48.31
CA SER A 522 1.68 -14.89 -47.82
C SER A 522 1.43 -15.25 -46.37
N VAL A 523 1.55 -16.55 -46.06
CA VAL A 523 1.51 -17.08 -44.68
C VAL A 523 2.90 -17.27 -44.08
N LYS A 524 3.96 -16.83 -44.77
CA LYS A 524 5.36 -17.05 -44.38
C LYS A 524 5.70 -16.39 -43.04
N TYR A 525 5.13 -15.22 -42.78
CA TYR A 525 5.32 -14.47 -41.54
C TYR A 525 3.98 -14.00 -40.97
N ARG A 526 4.04 -13.40 -39.78
CA ARG A 526 2.94 -12.69 -39.15
C ARG A 526 3.36 -11.24 -38.91
N ILE A 527 2.45 -10.31 -39.12
CA ILE A 527 2.56 -8.95 -38.58
C ILE A 527 1.81 -8.93 -37.25
N VAL A 528 2.42 -8.36 -36.22
CA VAL A 528 1.84 -8.24 -34.89
C VAL A 528 1.87 -6.78 -34.46
N ALA A 529 0.73 -6.24 -34.08
CA ALA A 529 0.65 -4.96 -33.37
C ALA A 529 0.40 -5.23 -31.89
N HIS A 530 1.28 -4.72 -31.04
CA HIS A 530 1.17 -4.82 -29.58
C HIS A 530 0.65 -3.51 -28.99
N GLY A 531 -0.14 -3.59 -27.92
CA GLY A 531 -0.57 -2.41 -27.17
C GLY A 531 -0.79 -2.65 -25.69
N ASP A 532 -0.59 -1.61 -24.89
CA ASP A 532 -0.82 -1.61 -23.45
C ASP A 532 -2.21 -1.06 -23.14
N LEU A 533 -2.92 -1.63 -22.16
CA LEU A 533 -4.17 -1.09 -21.67
C LEU A 533 -3.93 0.32 -21.06
N VAL A 534 -4.77 1.29 -21.41
CA VAL A 534 -4.68 2.68 -20.91
C VAL A 534 -5.91 3.16 -20.16
N SER A 535 -7.12 2.69 -20.51
CA SER A 535 -8.34 2.99 -19.76
C SER A 535 -9.38 1.88 -19.91
N VAL A 536 -10.31 1.82 -18.96
CA VAL A 536 -11.52 1.01 -19.02
C VAL A 536 -12.68 1.93 -18.67
N ASP A 537 -13.63 2.04 -19.58
CA ASP A 537 -14.78 2.94 -19.48
C ASP A 537 -16.08 2.11 -19.60
N GLU A 538 -17.13 2.47 -18.87
CA GLU A 538 -18.46 1.86 -19.03
C GLU A 538 -19.15 2.46 -20.28
N LEU A 539 -19.93 1.65 -21.01
CA LEU A 539 -20.65 2.03 -22.24
C LEU A 539 -21.93 2.83 -22.02
#